data_AF-A0A495KNA5-F1
#
_entry.id   AF-A0A495KNA5-F1
#
_cell.length_a   1.000
_cell.length_b   1.000
_cell.length_c   1.000
_cell.angle_alpha   90.00
_cell.angle_beta   90.00
_cell.angle_gamma   90.00
#
_symmetry.space_group_name_H-M   'P 1'
#
loop_
_entity.id
_entity.type
_entity.pdbx_description
1 polymer ?
#
loop_
_entity_poly.entity_id
_entity_poly.type
_entity_poly.pdbx_seq_one_letter_code
_entity_poly.pdbx_strand_id
1 'polypeptide(L)'
;MKNIFNPVYREDYLEGYSNGLNPYLKISENKNEAYILGFKQGRLDYERMNGKVAYGIPQLIVTNKVLEDFLLAGMLGMDIDSDGYTAFQIDVIQKWYQSGVEKYNATQSDYLHSILEQNGIEIA
;
A
#
# COMPACT_ATOMS: atom_id res chain seq x y z
N MET A 1 23.97 16.28 -4.02
CA MET A 1 22.53 16.16 -4.32
C MET A 1 22.40 15.87 -5.81
N LYS A 2 21.97 14.67 -6.20
CA LYS A 2 21.72 14.38 -7.63
C LYS A 2 20.49 15.14 -8.07
N ASN A 3 20.53 15.62 -9.31
CA ASN A 3 19.76 16.76 -9.79
C ASN A 3 18.27 16.41 -9.96
N ILE A 4 17.51 16.40 -8.87
CA ILE A 4 16.05 16.16 -8.84
C ILE A 4 15.25 17.17 -9.69
N PHE A 5 15.90 18.24 -10.16
CA PHE A 5 15.33 19.23 -11.06
C PHE A 5 15.57 18.89 -12.54
N ASN A 6 16.39 17.88 -12.85
CA ASN A 6 16.55 17.39 -14.22
C ASN A 6 15.33 16.50 -14.58
N PRO A 7 14.54 16.86 -15.61
CA PRO A 7 13.37 16.09 -16.03
C PRO A 7 13.71 14.65 -16.42
N VAL A 8 14.79 14.43 -17.18
CA VAL A 8 15.21 13.09 -17.64
C VAL A 8 15.58 12.22 -16.45
N TYR A 9 16.35 12.76 -15.51
CA TYR A 9 16.70 12.03 -14.28
C TYR A 9 15.44 11.66 -13.48
N ARG A 10 14.46 12.56 -13.40
CA ARG A 10 13.21 12.32 -12.69
C ARG A 10 12.38 11.24 -13.37
N GLU A 11 12.25 11.28 -14.69
CA GLU A 11 11.54 10.28 -15.48
C GLU A 11 12.17 8.90 -15.28
N ASP A 12 13.49 8.80 -15.44
CA ASP A 12 14.24 7.55 -15.23
C ASP A 12 14.05 7.01 -13.79
N TYR A 13 14.11 7.89 -12.79
CA TYR A 13 13.89 7.53 -11.40
C TYR A 13 12.47 7.00 -11.16
N LEU A 14 11.45 7.67 -11.70
CA LEU A 14 10.05 7.26 -11.55
C LEU A 14 9.75 5.95 -12.27
N GLU A 15 10.32 5.74 -13.47
CA GLU A 15 10.25 4.46 -14.18
C GLU A 15 10.88 3.35 -13.33
N GLY A 16 12.09 3.61 -12.80
CA GLY A 16 12.77 2.69 -11.90
C GLY A 16 11.91 2.35 -10.69
N TYR A 17 11.39 3.37 -10.01
CA TYR A 17 10.55 3.22 -8.81
C TYR A 17 9.31 2.37 -9.08
N SER A 18 8.56 2.68 -10.14
CA SER A 18 7.38 1.91 -10.56
C SER A 18 7.72 0.45 -10.80
N ASN A 19 8.83 0.18 -11.51
CA ASN A 19 9.27 -1.19 -11.77
C ASN A 19 9.77 -1.91 -10.50
N GLY A 20 10.36 -1.17 -9.56
CA GLY A 20 10.79 -1.70 -8.26
C GLY A 20 9.63 -2.20 -7.40
N LEU A 21 8.44 -1.60 -7.54
CA LEU A 21 7.22 -2.05 -6.86
C LEU A 21 6.71 -3.40 -7.39
N ASN A 22 7.06 -3.78 -8.62
CA ASN A 22 6.66 -5.06 -9.19
C ASN A 22 7.62 -6.19 -8.74
N PRO A 23 7.19 -7.15 -7.91
CA PRO A 23 8.06 -8.22 -7.39
C PRO A 23 8.55 -9.22 -8.42
N TYR A 24 7.90 -9.28 -9.59
CA TYR A 24 8.28 -10.19 -10.66
C TYR A 24 9.35 -9.61 -11.59
N LEU A 25 9.62 -8.30 -11.51
CA LEU A 25 10.65 -7.66 -12.31
C LEU A 25 12.02 -7.77 -11.64
N LYS A 26 13.00 -8.21 -12.44
CA LYS A 26 14.42 -8.16 -12.11
C LYS A 26 15.05 -6.93 -12.77
N ILE A 27 16.00 -6.33 -12.08
CA ILE A 27 16.74 -5.19 -12.63
C ILE A 27 17.61 -5.67 -13.81
N SER A 28 17.53 -4.96 -14.93
CA SER A 28 18.44 -5.19 -16.06
C SER A 28 19.76 -4.46 -15.83
N GLU A 29 20.88 -5.07 -16.24
CA GLU A 29 22.23 -4.54 -15.99
C GLU A 29 22.52 -3.21 -16.72
N ASN A 30 21.79 -2.89 -17.78
CA ASN A 30 22.04 -1.72 -18.65
C ASN A 30 21.22 -0.47 -18.31
N LYS A 31 20.87 -0.25 -17.03
CA LYS A 31 20.06 0.92 -16.62
C LYS A 31 20.94 2.02 -16.05
N ASN A 32 20.52 3.27 -16.25
CA ASN A 32 21.21 4.41 -15.69
C ASN A 32 21.04 4.47 -14.16
N GLU A 33 21.84 5.32 -13.52
CA GLU A 33 21.88 5.41 -12.07
C GLU A 33 20.56 5.90 -11.44
N ALA A 34 19.84 6.81 -12.11
CA ALA A 34 18.57 7.33 -11.63
C ALA A 34 17.52 6.22 -11.53
N TYR A 35 17.42 5.42 -12.59
CA TYR A 35 16.57 4.23 -12.63
C TYR A 35 16.94 3.22 -11.54
N ILE A 36 18.23 2.91 -11.37
CA ILE A 36 18.68 1.94 -10.36
C ILE A 36 18.30 2.40 -8.95
N LEU A 37 18.46 3.69 -8.65
CA LEU A 37 18.06 4.27 -7.37
C LEU A 37 16.55 4.20 -7.16
N GLY A 38 15.76 4.57 -8.19
CA GLY A 38 14.32 4.44 -8.17
C GLY A 38 13.88 2.99 -7.90
N PHE A 39 14.44 2.04 -8.66
CA PHE A 39 14.13 0.62 -8.55
C PHE A 39 14.42 0.07 -7.15
N LYS A 40 15.57 0.42 -6.57
CA LYS A 40 15.91 0.03 -5.20
C LYS A 40 14.92 0.59 -4.19
N GLN A 41 14.53 1.87 -4.33
CA GLN A 41 13.55 2.47 -3.43
C GLN A 41 12.16 1.82 -3.57
N GLY A 42 11.70 1.57 -4.80
CA GLY A 42 10.45 0.86 -5.05
C GLY A 42 10.46 -0.55 -4.48
N ARG A 43 11.58 -1.28 -4.60
CA ARG A 43 11.73 -2.61 -3.99
C ARG A 43 11.65 -2.53 -2.46
N LEU A 44 12.33 -1.58 -1.84
CA LEU A 44 12.28 -1.39 -0.38
C LEU A 44 10.85 -1.08 0.09
N ASP A 45 10.12 -0.22 -0.62
CA ASP A 45 8.74 0.11 -0.28
C ASP A 45 7.81 -1.09 -0.44
N TYR A 46 7.96 -1.87 -1.52
CA TYR A 46 7.25 -3.13 -1.70
C TYR A 46 7.52 -4.10 -0.53
N GLU A 47 8.79 -4.33 -0.21
CA GLU A 47 9.19 -5.32 0.81
C GLU A 47 8.81 -4.88 2.23
N ARG A 48 8.72 -3.57 2.48
CA ARG A 48 8.21 -3.02 3.74
C ARG A 48 6.77 -3.46 4.00
N MET A 49 5.96 -3.62 2.95
CA MET A 49 4.53 -3.99 3.06
C MET A 49 4.29 -5.49 2.88
N ASN A 50 5.11 -6.15 2.06
CA ASN A 50 4.84 -7.51 1.59
C ASN A 50 5.86 -8.56 2.06
N GLY A 51 6.93 -8.14 2.73
CA GLY A 51 8.05 -9.00 3.07
C GLY A 51 9.06 -9.11 1.93
N LYS A 52 10.22 -9.71 2.22
CA LYS A 52 11.33 -9.78 1.25
C LYS A 52 11.00 -10.75 0.12
N VAL A 53 11.26 -10.34 -1.12
CA VAL A 53 11.07 -11.19 -2.32
C VAL A 53 11.93 -12.45 -2.24
N ALA A 54 13.09 -12.38 -1.57
CA ALA A 54 13.97 -13.51 -1.33
C ALA A 54 13.31 -14.67 -0.53
N TYR A 55 12.23 -14.40 0.21
CA TYR A 55 11.47 -15.40 0.96
C TYR A 55 10.19 -15.85 0.22
N GLY A 56 10.04 -15.47 -1.04
CA GLY A 56 8.85 -15.72 -1.84
C GLY A 56 8.03 -14.45 -2.04
N ILE A 57 7.14 -14.51 -3.04
CA ILE A 57 6.20 -13.43 -3.36
C ILE A 57 4.83 -13.86 -2.82
N PRO A 58 4.21 -13.09 -1.91
CA PRO A 58 2.87 -13.39 -1.42
C PRO A 58 1.82 -13.47 -2.52
N GLN A 59 0.74 -14.22 -2.27
CA GLN A 59 -0.39 -14.33 -3.21
C GLN A 59 -1.10 -12.99 -3.42
N LEU A 60 -1.39 -12.29 -2.32
CA LEU A 60 -1.96 -10.94 -2.34
C LEU A 60 -0.84 -9.91 -2.17
N ILE A 61 -0.88 -8.83 -2.94
CA ILE A 61 0.08 -7.72 -2.82
C ILE A 61 -0.59 -6.54 -2.13
N VAL A 62 -0.07 -6.21 -0.95
CA VAL A 62 -0.42 -5.01 -0.20
C VAL A 62 0.20 -3.80 -0.88
N THR A 63 -0.64 -2.79 -1.11
CA THR A 63 -0.26 -1.47 -1.63
C THR A 63 -0.71 -0.39 -0.64
N ASN A 64 -0.27 0.86 -0.83
CA ASN A 64 -0.75 1.98 -0.01
C ASN A 64 -2.29 2.08 -0.06
N LYS A 65 -2.91 1.85 -1.23
CA LYS A 65 -4.37 1.85 -1.35
C LYS A 65 -5.02 0.79 -0.46
N VAL A 66 -4.48 -0.42 -0.45
CA VAL A 66 -4.98 -1.49 0.43
C VAL A 66 -4.87 -1.07 1.91
N LEU A 67 -3.74 -0.47 2.30
CA LEU A 67 -3.55 0.03 3.66
C LEU A 67 -4.49 1.19 4.02
N GLU A 68 -4.80 2.07 3.07
CA GLU A 68 -5.80 3.14 3.21
C GLU A 68 -7.22 2.57 3.37
N ASP A 69 -7.56 1.52 2.62
CA ASP A 69 -8.86 0.83 2.76
C ASP A 69 -9.01 0.21 4.16
N PHE A 70 -7.97 -0.46 4.68
CA PHE A 70 -7.97 -0.99 6.04
C PHE A 70 -7.98 0.10 7.13
N LEU A 71 -7.28 1.22 6.90
CA LEU A 71 -7.35 2.39 7.79
C LEU A 71 -8.79 2.92 7.87
N LEU A 72 -9.46 3.06 6.72
CA LEU A 72 -10.83 3.53 6.65
C LEU A 72 -11.79 2.55 7.33
N ALA A 73 -11.64 1.24 7.11
CA ALA A 73 -12.42 0.22 7.80
C ALA A 73 -12.33 0.37 9.32
N GLY A 74 -11.12 0.59 9.86
CA GLY A 74 -10.92 0.87 11.29
C GLY A 74 -11.60 2.15 11.77
N MET A 75 -11.56 3.22 10.96
CA MET A 75 -12.26 4.48 11.27
C MET A 75 -13.78 4.36 11.27
N LEU A 76 -14.32 3.35 10.59
CA LEU A 76 -15.76 3.08 10.48
C LEU A 76 -16.22 1.96 11.41
N GLY A 77 -15.30 1.28 12.10
CA GLY A 77 -15.62 0.15 12.98
C GLY A 77 -16.05 -1.11 12.21
N MET A 78 -15.61 -1.26 10.96
CA MET A 78 -15.94 -2.41 10.12
C MET A 78 -15.02 -3.60 10.41
N ASP A 79 -15.58 -4.80 10.40
CA ASP A 79 -14.79 -6.03 10.40
C ASP A 79 -13.97 -6.16 9.11
N ILE A 80 -12.81 -6.78 9.25
CA ILE A 80 -11.86 -6.94 8.15
C ILE A 80 -11.55 -8.40 7.88
N ASP A 81 -11.58 -8.77 6.60
CA ASP A 81 -11.12 -10.07 6.14
C ASP A 81 -9.60 -10.04 5.92
N SER A 82 -8.91 -11.01 6.51
CA SER A 82 -7.45 -11.16 6.41
C SER A 82 -7.02 -12.40 5.63
N ASP A 83 -7.97 -13.12 5.03
CA ASP A 83 -7.69 -14.33 4.26
C ASP A 83 -6.79 -14.05 3.05
N GLY A 84 -5.82 -14.96 2.83
CA GLY A 84 -4.87 -14.87 1.72
C GLY A 84 -3.68 -13.92 1.97
N TYR A 85 -3.67 -13.14 3.05
CA TYR A 85 -2.49 -12.39 3.48
C TYR A 85 -1.54 -13.26 4.30
N THR A 86 -0.24 -13.01 4.17
CA THR A 86 0.78 -13.63 5.02
C THR A 86 0.77 -13.04 6.42
N ALA A 87 1.32 -13.76 7.41
CA ALA A 87 1.46 -13.25 8.77
C ALA A 87 2.22 -11.92 8.85
N PHE A 88 3.22 -11.71 7.98
CA PHE A 88 3.94 -10.43 7.89
C PHE A 88 3.01 -9.30 7.41
N GLN A 89 2.24 -9.55 6.36
CA GLN A 89 1.30 -8.56 5.83
C GLN A 89 0.21 -8.23 6.84
N ILE A 90 -0.27 -9.23 7.60
CA ILE A 90 -1.25 -9.03 8.67
C ILE A 90 -0.70 -8.10 9.75
N ASP A 91 0.54 -8.27 10.20
CA ASP A 91 1.17 -7.35 11.18
C ASP A 91 1.26 -5.90 10.64
N VAL A 92 1.57 -5.73 9.35
CA VAL A 92 1.60 -4.41 8.71
C VAL A 92 0.18 -3.82 8.63
N ILE A 93 -0.79 -4.57 8.13
CA ILE A 93 -2.19 -4.15 7.98
C ILE A 93 -2.80 -3.79 9.34
N GLN A 94 -2.54 -4.59 10.38
CA GLN A 94 -3.08 -4.39 11.72
C GLN A 94 -2.68 -3.03 12.30
N LYS A 95 -1.44 -2.57 12.07
CA LYS A 95 -0.98 -1.25 12.52
C LYS A 95 -1.77 -0.12 11.86
N TRP A 96 -2.10 -0.26 10.59
CA TRP A 96 -2.91 0.71 9.85
C TRP A 96 -4.36 0.69 10.29
N TYR A 97 -4.96 -0.50 10.42
CA TYR A 97 -6.32 -0.66 10.93
C TYR A 97 -6.48 -0.06 12.34
N GLN A 98 -5.57 -0.38 13.26
CA GLN A 98 -5.57 0.16 14.62
C GLN A 98 -5.44 1.69 14.65
N SER A 99 -4.59 2.25 13.79
CA SER A 99 -4.48 3.71 13.63
C SER A 99 -5.78 4.35 13.13
N GLY A 100 -6.62 3.58 12.43
CA GLY A 100 -7.96 3.98 12.01
C GLY A 100 -8.96 3.92 13.16
N VAL A 101 -8.94 2.83 13.94
CA VAL A 101 -9.76 2.66 15.15
C VAL A 101 -9.50 3.77 16.17
N GLU A 102 -8.24 4.17 16.36
CA GLU A 102 -7.88 5.31 17.23
C GLU A 102 -8.48 6.64 16.76
N LYS A 103 -8.79 6.76 15.47
CA LYS A 103 -9.43 7.92 14.84
C LYS A 103 -10.94 7.74 14.66
N TYR A 104 -11.50 6.64 15.16
CA TYR A 104 -12.93 6.34 15.07
C TYR A 104 -13.75 7.47 15.69
N ASN A 105 -14.77 7.92 14.95
CA ASN A 105 -15.70 8.94 15.39
C ASN A 105 -17.13 8.44 15.16
N ALA A 106 -17.83 8.10 16.25
CA ALA A 106 -19.19 7.57 16.20
C ALA A 106 -20.15 8.44 15.38
N THR A 107 -20.06 9.77 15.50
CA THR A 107 -20.91 10.71 14.75
C THR A 107 -20.69 10.62 13.24
N GLN A 108 -19.46 10.35 12.79
CA GLN A 108 -19.15 10.17 11.37
C GLN A 108 -19.66 8.82 10.86
N SER A 109 -19.59 7.79 11.70
CA SER A 109 -20.14 6.47 11.40
C SER A 109 -21.67 6.51 11.25
N ASP A 110 -22.38 7.14 12.20
CA ASP A 110 -23.82 7.34 12.14
C ASP A 110 -24.25 8.10 10.86
N TYR A 111 -23.48 9.12 10.48
CA TYR A 111 -23.72 9.88 9.26
C TYR A 111 -23.56 9.01 8.00
N LEU A 112 -22.50 8.20 7.92
CA LEU A 112 -22.31 7.28 6.81
C LEU A 112 -23.44 6.26 6.71
N HIS A 113 -23.83 5.64 7.84
CA HIS A 113 -24.96 4.72 7.89
C HIS A 113 -26.23 5.38 7.35
N SER A 114 -26.51 6.63 7.75
CA SER A 114 -27.69 7.35 7.27
C SER A 114 -27.67 7.59 5.75
N ILE A 115 -26.50 7.86 5.16
CA ILE A 115 -26.35 8.02 3.70
C ILE A 115 -26.53 6.68 2.99
N LEU A 116 -25.92 5.62 3.50
CA LEU A 116 -25.99 4.31 2.87
C LEU A 116 -27.42 3.76 2.87
N GLU A 117 -28.14 3.91 3.99
CA GLU A 117 -29.57 3.60 4.09
C GLU A 117 -30.40 4.41 3.09
N GLN A 118 -30.14 5.72 2.97
CA GLN A 118 -30.81 6.57 1.97
C GLN A 118 -30.58 6.12 0.52
N ASN A 119 -29.43 5.49 0.25
CA ASN A 119 -29.08 4.94 -1.06
C ASN A 119 -29.50 3.46 -1.23
N GLY A 120 -30.21 2.87 -0.25
CA GLY A 120 -30.66 1.49 -0.29
C GLY A 120 -29.54 0.46 -0.17
N ILE A 121 -28.42 0.85 0.44
CA ILE A 121 -27.27 -0.03 0.69
C ILE A 121 -27.34 -0.49 2.15
N GLU A 122 -27.73 -1.74 2.37
CA GLU A 122 -27.67 -2.37 3.69
C GLU A 122 -26.24 -2.77 4.04
N ILE A 123 -25.74 -2.32 5.19
CA ILE A 123 -24.57 -2.90 5.83
C ILE A 123 -25.07 -3.96 6.80
N ALA A 124 -24.84 -5.23 6.48
CA ALA A 124 -25.18 -6.40 7.29
C ALA A 124 -24.14 -6.68 8.37
#